data_AF-A0A3D8YDX7-F1
#
_entry.id   AF-A0A3D8YDX7-F1
#
_cell.length_a   1.000
_cell.length_b   1.000
_cell.length_c   1.000
_cell.angle_alpha   90.00
_cell.angle_beta   90.00
_cell.angle_gamma   90.00
#
_symmetry.space_group_name_H-M   'P 1'
#
loop_
_entity.id
_entity.type
_entity.pdbx_description
1 polymer ?
#
loop_
_entity_poly.entity_id
_entity_poly.type
_entity_poly.pdbx_seq_one_letter_code
_entity_poly.pdbx_strand_id
1 'polypeptide(L)'
;MKKVLIATVLTFAGLTSYAQRPNDNRTPEQRAEAQTKSLTESLKLNDDQQKQIYTLNLERVKQMTEMRESGTPDREKMRASMEAYNTAVNKVLTPEQQEVYKKEMEQRRSGERRRND
;
A
#
# COMPACT_ATOMS: atom_id res chain seq x y z
N MET A 1 -14.93 45.09 -43.85
CA MET A 1 -13.83 45.81 -43.18
C MET A 1 -13.78 45.36 -41.72
N LYS A 2 -12.60 44.87 -41.28
CA LYS A 2 -12.01 44.85 -39.93
C LYS A 2 -13.01 45.02 -38.75
N LYS A 3 -13.10 44.07 -37.82
CA LYS A 3 -12.19 43.99 -36.67
C LYS A 3 -12.18 42.57 -36.07
N VAL A 4 -10.97 42.05 -35.92
CA VAL A 4 -10.60 40.92 -35.05
C VAL A 4 -10.66 41.39 -33.60
N LEU A 5 -11.24 40.59 -32.70
CA LEU A 5 -10.91 40.65 -31.27
C LEU A 5 -10.91 39.23 -30.70
N ILE A 6 -9.69 38.75 -30.51
CA ILE A 6 -9.31 37.57 -29.73
C ILE A 6 -9.55 37.93 -28.26
N ALA A 7 -10.27 37.07 -27.53
CA ALA A 7 -10.28 37.07 -26.07
C ALA A 7 -10.31 35.62 -25.58
N THR A 8 -9.13 34.99 -25.68
CA THR A 8 -8.78 33.77 -24.95
C THR A 8 -8.84 34.09 -23.45
N VAL A 9 -9.81 33.54 -22.74
CA VAL A 9 -9.79 33.48 -21.27
C VAL A 9 -9.80 32.01 -20.88
N LEU A 10 -8.59 31.45 -20.85
CA LEU A 10 -8.27 30.23 -20.13
C LEU A 10 -8.27 30.56 -18.63
N THR A 11 -9.42 30.43 -17.96
CA THR A 11 -9.47 30.40 -16.50
C THR A 11 -9.05 29.02 -16.01
N PHE A 12 -7.74 28.83 -15.92
CA PHE A 12 -7.12 27.90 -14.98
C PHE A 12 -7.39 28.44 -13.57
N ALA A 13 -8.43 27.95 -12.92
CA ALA A 13 -8.69 28.20 -11.50
C ALA A 13 -8.79 26.86 -10.78
N GLY A 14 -7.78 26.57 -9.96
CA GLY A 14 -7.92 25.68 -8.82
C GLY A 14 -7.52 24.21 -9.00
N LEU A 15 -6.29 23.95 -9.49
CA LEU A 15 -5.58 22.72 -9.12
C LEU A 15 -5.21 22.78 -7.63
N THR A 16 -6.16 22.49 -6.75
CA THR A 16 -5.86 22.03 -5.38
C THR A 16 -6.77 20.86 -5.04
N SER A 17 -6.66 19.80 -5.85
CA SER A 17 -7.03 18.46 -5.41
C SER A 17 -6.05 18.03 -4.32
N TYR A 18 -6.15 18.62 -3.12
CA TYR A 18 -5.55 18.03 -1.94
C TYR A 18 -6.13 16.63 -1.82
N ALA A 19 -5.24 15.65 -1.98
CA ALA A 19 -5.50 14.25 -1.85
C ALA A 19 -6.06 13.96 -0.45
N GLN A 20 -7.38 14.12 -0.28
CA GLN A 20 -8.09 13.52 0.84
C GLN A 20 -8.06 12.01 0.59
N ARG A 21 -7.00 11.37 1.09
CA ARG A 21 -7.00 9.93 1.29
C ARG A 21 -8.27 9.61 2.09
N PRO A 22 -9.13 8.69 1.64
CA PRO A 22 -10.27 8.26 2.44
C PRO A 22 -9.75 7.95 3.83
N ASN A 23 -10.29 8.61 4.85
CA ASN A 23 -9.95 8.28 6.22
C ASN A 23 -10.43 6.84 6.42
N ASP A 24 -9.51 5.88 6.35
CA ASP A 24 -9.84 4.48 6.56
C ASP A 24 -10.12 4.33 8.06
N ASN A 25 -11.37 4.55 8.47
CA ASN A 25 -11.83 4.49 9.86
C ASN A 25 -11.74 3.07 10.47
N ARG A 26 -11.11 2.11 9.78
CA ARG A 26 -10.86 0.76 10.30
C ARG A 26 -9.86 0.77 11.44
N THR A 27 -10.13 -0.06 12.43
CA THR A 27 -9.18 -0.34 13.52
C THR A 27 -7.95 -1.10 12.98
N PRO A 28 -6.82 -1.13 13.72
CA PRO A 28 -5.65 -1.93 13.36
C PRO A 28 -5.99 -3.40 13.09
N GLU A 29 -6.88 -3.98 13.89
CA GLU A 29 -7.33 -5.37 13.79
C GLU A 29 -8.11 -5.61 12.49
N GLN A 30 -9.07 -4.74 12.16
CA GLN A 30 -9.82 -4.84 10.91
C GLN A 30 -8.93 -4.70 9.68
N ARG A 31 -7.91 -3.84 9.75
CA ARG A 31 -6.92 -3.69 8.68
C ARG A 31 -6.02 -4.93 8.56
N ALA A 32 -5.63 -5.51 9.68
CA ALA A 32 -4.83 -6.74 9.69
C ALA A 32 -5.63 -7.92 9.14
N GLU A 33 -6.89 -8.07 9.55
CA GLU A 33 -7.82 -9.08 9.05
C GLU A 33 -8.03 -8.96 7.54
N ALA A 34 -8.29 -7.75 7.04
CA ALA A 34 -8.45 -7.51 5.60
C ALA A 34 -7.19 -7.87 4.79
N GLN A 35 -6.00 -7.54 5.32
CA GLN A 35 -4.74 -7.93 4.69
C GLN A 35 -4.53 -9.44 4.70
N THR A 36 -4.84 -10.10 5.82
CA THR A 36 -4.76 -11.57 5.93
C THR A 36 -5.71 -12.20 4.93
N LYS A 37 -6.96 -11.76 4.87
CA LYS A 37 -7.95 -12.27 3.91
C LYS A 37 -7.46 -12.16 2.47
N SER A 38 -6.90 -11.01 2.08
CA SER A 38 -6.35 -10.83 0.73
C SER A 38 -5.21 -11.81 0.43
N LEU A 39 -4.30 -12.04 1.40
CA LEU A 39 -3.20 -13.00 1.23
C LEU A 39 -3.70 -14.44 1.23
N THR A 40 -4.71 -14.77 2.04
CA THR A 40 -5.37 -16.09 2.03
C THR A 40 -6.00 -16.37 0.68
N GLU A 41 -6.69 -15.39 0.09
CA GLU A 41 -7.35 -15.55 -1.21
C GLU A 41 -6.35 -15.80 -2.33
N SER A 42 -5.19 -15.13 -2.32
CA SER A 42 -4.20 -15.27 -3.37
C SER A 42 -3.23 -16.44 -3.18
N LEU A 43 -2.77 -16.67 -1.94
CA LEU A 43 -1.78 -17.70 -1.62
C LEU A 43 -2.41 -19.01 -1.14
N LYS A 44 -3.73 -19.06 -0.95
CA LYS A 44 -4.46 -20.21 -0.42
C LYS A 44 -3.88 -20.69 0.92
N LEU A 45 -3.68 -19.74 1.84
CA LEU A 45 -3.09 -20.00 3.15
C LEU A 45 -3.94 -20.99 3.95
N ASN A 46 -3.29 -21.95 4.61
CA ASN A 46 -3.96 -22.81 5.58
C ASN A 46 -4.20 -22.07 6.92
N ASP A 47 -4.96 -22.67 7.83
CA ASP A 47 -5.38 -22.01 9.08
C ASP A 47 -4.22 -21.54 9.96
N ASP A 48 -3.12 -22.30 10.01
CA ASP A 48 -1.96 -21.95 10.84
C ASP A 48 -1.15 -20.81 10.19
N GLN A 49 -0.98 -20.85 8.88
CA GLN A 49 -0.40 -19.75 8.12
C GLN A 49 -1.23 -18.47 8.26
N GLN A 50 -2.56 -18.57 8.22
CA GLN A 50 -3.46 -17.43 8.39
C GLN A 50 -3.27 -16.75 9.76
N LYS A 51 -3.17 -17.53 10.85
CA LYS A 51 -2.90 -17.00 12.19
C LYS A 51 -1.55 -16.28 12.25
N GLN A 52 -0.50 -16.88 11.70
CA GLN A 52 0.84 -16.29 11.68
C GLN A 52 0.87 -14.99 10.85
N ILE A 53 0.25 -15.00 9.67
CA ILE A 53 0.14 -13.83 8.80
C ILE A 53 -0.69 -12.72 9.43
N TYR A 54 -1.78 -13.05 10.14
CA TYR A 54 -2.56 -12.08 10.91
C TYR A 54 -1.71 -11.36 11.96
N THR A 55 -0.93 -12.10 12.74
CA THR A 55 -0.02 -11.50 13.74
C THR A 55 0.96 -10.55 13.07
N LEU A 56 1.61 -10.98 11.98
CA LEU A 56 2.55 -10.13 11.23
C LEU A 56 1.87 -8.88 10.66
N ASN A 57 0.64 -9.00 10.16
CA ASN A 57 -0.15 -7.87 9.65
C ASN A 57 -0.51 -6.89 10.75
N LEU A 58 -0.90 -7.37 11.92
CA LEU A 58 -1.28 -6.53 13.06
C LEU A 58 -0.09 -5.72 13.56
N GLU A 59 1.07 -6.36 13.73
CA GLU A 59 2.32 -5.69 14.12
C GLU A 59 2.71 -4.62 13.10
N ARG A 60 2.69 -4.96 11.81
CA ARG A 60 2.99 -4.02 10.73
C ARG A 60 2.03 -2.83 10.73
N VAL A 61 0.74 -3.05 10.89
CA VAL A 61 -0.26 -1.97 10.90
C VAL A 61 -0.04 -1.04 12.08
N LYS A 62 0.25 -1.57 13.27
CA LYS A 62 0.59 -0.78 14.45
C LYS A 62 1.84 0.07 14.21
N GLN A 63 2.94 -0.54 13.76
CA GLN A 63 4.18 0.16 13.44
C GLN A 63 3.98 1.28 12.40
N MET A 64 3.21 1.00 11.35
CA MET A 64 2.89 2.01 10.32
C MET A 64 1.99 3.13 10.85
N THR A 65 1.18 2.86 11.86
CA THR A 65 0.31 3.86 12.49
C THR A 65 1.15 4.78 13.37
N GLU A 66 2.02 4.23 14.21
CA GLU A 66 2.99 4.98 15.01
C GLU A 66 3.90 5.86 14.14
N MET A 67 4.43 5.33 13.04
CA MET A 67 5.26 6.11 12.11
C MET A 67 4.47 7.27 11.47
N ARG A 68 3.18 7.11 11.19
CA ARG A 68 2.34 8.19 10.66
C ARG A 68 2.06 9.25 11.71
N GLU A 69 1.78 8.84 12.94
CA GLU A 69 1.54 9.73 14.07
C GLU A 69 2.78 10.53 14.48
N SER A 70 3.99 10.00 14.23
CA SER A 70 5.26 10.72 14.47
C SER A 70 5.48 11.94 13.55
N GLY A 71 4.62 12.15 12.54
CA GLY A 71 4.60 13.35 11.70
C GLY A 71 5.75 13.47 10.69
N THR A 72 6.80 12.64 10.79
CA THR A 72 7.94 12.65 9.87
C THR A 72 8.00 11.35 9.07
N PRO A 73 7.79 11.38 7.74
CA PRO A 73 7.91 10.19 6.90
C PRO A 73 9.38 9.80 6.74
N ASP A 74 9.85 8.89 7.61
CA ASP A 74 11.16 8.27 7.50
C ASP A 74 11.13 7.15 6.45
N ARG A 75 11.63 7.48 5.25
CA ARG A 75 11.63 6.57 4.09
C ARG A 75 12.48 5.32 4.34
N GLU A 76 13.57 5.44 5.07
CA GLU A 76 14.45 4.31 5.37
C GLU A 76 13.76 3.35 6.34
N LYS A 77 13.14 3.87 7.41
CA LYS A 77 12.35 3.04 8.33
C LYS A 77 11.17 2.35 7.66
N MET A 78 10.45 3.05 6.78
CA MET A 78 9.36 2.45 6.02
C MET A 78 9.86 1.32 5.11
N ARG A 79 11.02 1.51 4.46
CA ARG A 79 11.63 0.48 3.61
C ARG A 79 12.09 -0.71 4.43
N ALA A 80 12.78 -0.48 5.54
CA ALA A 80 13.23 -1.54 6.44
C ALA A 80 12.05 -2.33 7.02
N SER A 81 10.98 -1.66 7.45
CA SER A 81 9.74 -2.32 7.92
C SER A 81 9.11 -3.17 6.82
N MET A 82 9.08 -2.68 5.58
CA MET A 82 8.59 -3.46 4.43
C MET A 82 9.42 -4.72 4.18
N GLU A 83 10.76 -4.59 4.17
CA GLU A 83 11.69 -5.71 3.91
C GLU A 83 11.65 -6.75 5.04
N ALA A 84 11.60 -6.31 6.30
CA ALA A 84 11.45 -7.18 7.46
C ALA A 84 10.13 -7.96 7.40
N TYR A 85 9.02 -7.28 7.13
CA TYR A 85 7.72 -7.92 6.98
C TYR A 85 7.71 -8.96 5.85
N ASN A 86 8.24 -8.61 4.66
CA ASN A 86 8.30 -9.55 3.54
C ASN A 86 9.14 -10.79 3.86
N THR A 87 10.22 -10.61 4.61
CA THR A 87 11.07 -11.72 5.07
C THR A 87 10.31 -12.61 6.04
N ALA A 88 9.56 -12.03 6.99
CA ALA A 88 8.76 -12.77 7.94
C ALA A 88 7.62 -13.54 7.27
N VAL A 89 6.90 -12.91 6.33
CA VAL A 89 5.87 -13.58 5.52
C VAL A 89 6.46 -14.76 4.76
N ASN A 90 7.57 -14.58 4.03
CA ASN A 90 8.17 -15.68 3.27
C ASN A 90 8.52 -16.91 4.13
N LYS A 91 8.92 -16.73 5.39
CA LYS A 91 9.22 -17.85 6.31
C LYS A 91 7.98 -18.68 6.68
N VAL A 92 6.78 -18.13 6.54
CA VAL A 92 5.50 -18.80 6.83
C VAL A 92 4.98 -19.58 5.60
N LEU A 93 5.36 -19.15 4.40
CA LEU A 93 4.87 -19.67 3.15
C LEU A 93 5.59 -20.96 2.71
N THR A 94 4.88 -21.83 2.00
CA THR A 94 5.50 -22.94 1.27
C THR A 94 6.28 -22.44 0.05
N PRO A 95 7.20 -23.23 -0.54
CA PRO A 95 7.95 -22.83 -1.73
C PRO A 95 7.05 -22.38 -2.89
N GLU A 96 5.93 -23.06 -3.11
CA GLU A 96 4.97 -22.72 -4.18
C GLU A 96 4.29 -21.37 -3.91
N GLN A 97 3.90 -21.12 -2.65
CA GLN A 97 3.29 -19.87 -2.24
C GLN A 97 4.29 -18.70 -2.30
N GLN A 98 5.56 -18.94 -2.01
CA GLN A 98 6.63 -17.93 -2.13
C GLN A 98 6.78 -17.41 -3.55
N GLU A 99 6.69 -18.28 -4.56
CA GLU A 99 6.77 -17.86 -5.97
C GLU A 99 5.57 -16.99 -6.37
N VAL A 100 4.36 -17.32 -5.92
CA VAL A 100 3.17 -16.49 -6.13
C VAL A 100 3.33 -15.13 -5.44
N TYR A 101 3.77 -15.13 -4.17
CA TYR A 101 3.97 -13.91 -3.40
C TYR A 101 5.03 -13.00 -4.02
N LYS A 102 6.15 -13.56 -4.48
CA LYS A 102 7.20 -12.84 -5.20
C LYS A 102 6.67 -12.17 -6.47
N LYS A 103 5.91 -12.90 -7.28
CA LYS A 103 5.29 -12.36 -8.50
C LYS A 103 4.33 -11.21 -8.20
N GLU A 104 3.51 -11.31 -7.15
CA GLU A 104 2.65 -10.20 -6.72
C GLU A 104 3.47 -8.97 -6.30
N MET A 105 4.56 -9.16 -5.55
CA MET A 105 5.44 -8.06 -5.15
C MET A 105 6.07 -7.36 -6.35
N GLU A 106 6.53 -8.11 -7.35
CA GLU A 106 7.09 -7.59 -8.59
C GLU A 106 6.05 -6.82 -9.42
N GLN A 107 4.82 -7.33 -9.51
CA GLN A 107 3.70 -6.65 -10.16
C GLN A 107 3.34 -5.33 -9.47
N ARG A 108 3.31 -5.30 -8.13
CA ARG A 108 3.08 -4.07 -7.37
C ARG A 108 4.19 -3.04 -7.62
N ARG A 109 5.46 -3.47 -7.57
CA ARG A 109 6.62 -2.60 -7.85
C ARG A 109 6.61 -2.05 -9.28
N SER A 110 6.29 -2.87 -10.28
CA SER A 110 6.22 -2.42 -11.68
C SER A 110 5.04 -1.49 -11.94
N GLY A 111 3.88 -1.74 -11.31
CA GLY A 111 2.73 -0.84 -11.37
C GLY A 111 2.99 0.52 -10.74
N GLU A 112 3.79 0.58 -9.66
CA GLU A 112 4.21 1.83 -9.03
C GLU A 112 5.17 2.64 -9.91
N ARG A 113 6.10 1.98 -10.62
CA ARG A 113 6.99 2.63 -11.59
C ARG A 113 6.21 3.28 -12.74
N ARG A 114 5.27 2.54 -13.34
CA ARG A 114 4.44 3.04 -14.45
C ARG A 114 3.53 4.22 -14.09
N ARG A 115 3.24 4.45 -12.81
CA ARG A 115 2.45 5.60 -12.35
C ARG A 115 3.29 6.85 -12.11
N ASN A 116 4.61 6.69 -12.00
CA ASN A 116 5.56 7.76 -11.70
C ASN A 116 6.41 8.18 -12.92
N ASP A 117 6.25 7.48 -14.06
CA ASP A 117 6.76 7.84 -15.39
C ASP A 117 5.71 8.67 -16.15
#